data_AF-A0ABD6XA48-F1
#
_entry.id   AF-A0ABD6XA48-F1
#
_cell.length_a   1.000
_cell.length_b   1.000
_cell.length_c   1.000
_cell.angle_alpha   90.00
_cell.angle_beta   90.00
_cell.angle_gamma   90.00
#
_symmetry.space_group_name_H-M   'P 1'
#
loop_
_entity.id
_entity.type
_entity.pdbx_description
1 polymer ?
#
loop_
_entity_poly.entity_id
_entity_poly.type
_entity_poly.pdbx_seq_one_letter_code
_entity_poly.pdbx_strand_id
1 'polypeptide(L)'
;MQVVIIKGFGVGIGSYLIALGVKETPVKSVLTIVYCLILGFFAFGLSILLYIMAQRYLGVAKTSAYYALSPFIAVILLLLILGESLSLQFIIALILMIAGIFIVVNDVPVREKRPTQKYS
;
A
#
# COMPACT_ATOMS: atom_id res chain seq x y z
N MET A 1 -15.79 11.71 -6.59
CA MET A 1 -14.56 12.19 -7.26
C MET A 1 -14.16 13.60 -6.84
N GLN A 2 -15.05 14.60 -6.83
CA GLN A 2 -14.71 15.99 -6.49
C GLN A 2 -14.03 16.17 -5.10
N VAL A 3 -14.51 15.46 -4.07
CA VAL A 3 -13.92 15.53 -2.71
C VAL A 3 -12.47 15.03 -2.68
N VAL A 4 -12.14 14.02 -3.48
CA VAL A 4 -10.77 13.45 -3.54
C VAL A 4 -9.82 14.42 -4.23
N ILE A 5 -10.28 15.09 -5.30
CA ILE A 5 -9.51 16.10 -6.02
C ILE A 5 -9.20 17.29 -5.10
N ILE A 6 -10.21 17.80 -4.38
CA ILE A 6 -10.04 18.94 -3.46
C ILE A 6 -9.07 18.59 -2.32
N LYS A 7 -9.22 17.41 -1.70
CA LYS A 7 -8.31 16.96 -0.65
C LYS A 7 -6.88 16.75 -1.19
N GLY A 8 -6.75 16.19 -2.40
CA GLY A 8 -5.46 15.99 -3.05
C GLY A 8 -4.72 17.30 -3.31
N PHE A 9 -5.42 18.31 -3.83
CA PHE A 9 -4.86 19.65 -4.00
C PHE A 9 -4.47 20.29 -2.65
N GLY A 10 -5.33 20.16 -1.63
CA GLY A 10 -5.04 20.69 -0.30
C GLY A 10 -3.78 20.11 0.33
N VAL A 11 -3.62 18.79 0.26
CA VAL A 11 -2.41 18.10 0.76
C VAL A 11 -1.19 18.47 -0.08
N GLY A 12 -1.30 18.49 -1.41
CA GLY A 12 -0.17 18.84 -2.30
C GLY A 12 0.34 20.27 -2.09
N ILE A 13 -0.56 21.24 -1.99
CA ILE A 13 -0.21 22.64 -1.69
C ILE A 13 0.39 22.72 -0.28
N GLY A 14 -0.21 22.06 0.71
CA GLY A 14 0.29 22.04 2.08
C GLY A 14 1.71 21.49 2.18
N SER A 15 1.99 20.35 1.55
CA SER A 15 3.33 19.76 1.50
C SER A 15 4.35 20.66 0.79
N TYR A 16 3.94 21.35 -0.29
CA TYR A 16 4.80 22.31 -0.98
C TYR A 16 5.12 23.55 -0.12
N LEU A 17 4.14 24.08 0.60
CA LEU A 17 4.34 25.19 1.54
C LEU A 17 5.28 24.81 2.70
N ILE A 18 5.15 23.60 3.22
CA ILE A 18 6.07 23.08 4.25
C ILE A 18 7.50 22.97 3.69
N ALA A 19 7.65 22.43 2.47
CA ALA A 19 8.95 22.33 1.82
C ALA A 19 9.62 23.72 1.65
N LEU A 20 8.85 24.75 1.25
CA LEU A 20 9.35 26.12 1.18
C LEU A 20 9.76 26.67 2.56
N GLY A 21 9.00 26.35 3.62
CA GLY A 21 9.31 26.77 4.99
C GLY A 21 10.60 26.16 5.55
N VAL A 22 10.92 24.93 5.16
CA VAL A 22 12.16 24.22 5.55
C VAL A 22 13.37 24.67 4.71
N LYS A 23 13.17 25.50 3.67
CA LYS A 23 14.19 25.97 2.70
C LYS A 23 14.93 24.86 1.96
N GLU A 24 14.47 23.62 2.05
CA GLU A 24 14.85 22.60 1.09
C GLU A 24 14.20 22.97 -0.24
N THR A 25 15.01 23.12 -1.29
CA THR A 25 14.51 23.28 -2.65
C THR A 25 14.44 21.88 -3.26
N PRO A 26 13.29 21.16 -3.16
CA PRO A 26 13.20 19.77 -3.62
C PRO A 26 13.35 19.66 -5.15
N VAL A 27 13.27 20.79 -5.86
CA VAL A 27 13.24 20.84 -7.32
C VAL A 27 14.62 21.17 -7.86
N LYS A 28 15.48 20.15 -7.96
CA LYS A 28 16.78 20.29 -8.64
C LYS A 28 16.64 20.41 -10.16
N SER A 29 15.59 19.84 -10.75
CA SER A 29 15.32 19.85 -12.19
C SER A 29 13.86 19.57 -12.50
N VAL A 30 13.32 20.20 -13.55
CA VAL A 30 11.96 19.95 -14.06
C VAL A 30 11.80 18.48 -14.48
N LEU A 31 12.87 17.84 -14.96
CA LEU A 31 12.88 16.42 -15.30
C LEU A 31 12.55 15.53 -14.09
N THR A 32 13.05 15.87 -12.90
CA THR A 32 12.76 15.12 -11.67
C THR A 32 11.28 15.20 -11.31
N ILE A 33 10.62 16.34 -11.55
CA ILE A 33 9.17 16.47 -11.34
C ILE A 33 8.40 15.56 -12.29
N VAL A 34 8.78 15.53 -13.57
CA VAL A 34 8.13 14.67 -14.57
C VAL A 34 8.30 13.19 -14.22
N TYR A 35 9.51 12.76 -13.85
CA TYR A 35 9.73 11.38 -13.40
C TYR A 35 8.92 11.04 -12.15
N CYS A 36 8.82 11.96 -11.18
CA CYS A 36 8.01 11.76 -9.97
C CYS A 36 6.51 11.68 -10.27
N LEU A 37 5.99 12.51 -11.19
CA LEU A 37 4.60 12.47 -11.64
C LEU A 37 4.26 11.15 -12.34
N ILE A 38 5.13 10.69 -13.25
CA ILE A 38 4.95 9.43 -13.96
C ILE A 38 5.01 8.27 -12.96
N LEU A 39 6.01 8.25 -12.09
CA LEU A 39 6.15 7.23 -11.05
C LEU A 39 4.92 7.19 -10.13
N GLY A 40 4.45 8.34 -9.66
CA GLY A 40 3.25 8.45 -8.83
C GLY A 40 1.99 8.00 -9.54
N PHE A 41 1.85 8.30 -10.84
CA PHE A 41 0.75 7.84 -11.67
C PHE A 41 0.69 6.31 -11.74
N PHE A 42 1.81 5.64 -12.00
CA PHE A 42 1.85 4.17 -12.06
C PHE A 42 1.77 3.51 -10.68
N ALA A 43 2.56 3.99 -9.71
CA ALA A 43 2.66 3.37 -8.39
C ALA A 43 1.36 3.52 -7.58
N PHE A 44 0.75 4.71 -7.58
CA PHE A 44 -0.45 4.97 -6.79
C PHE A 44 -1.72 5.06 -7.65
N GLY A 45 -1.68 5.83 -8.74
CA GLY A 45 -2.87 6.07 -9.59
C GLY A 45 -3.41 4.79 -10.23
N LEU A 46 -2.54 4.05 -10.91
CA LEU A 46 -2.92 2.80 -11.56
C LEU A 46 -3.19 1.68 -10.54
N SER A 47 -2.36 1.60 -9.48
CA SER A 47 -2.52 0.61 -8.41
C SER A 47 -3.88 0.71 -7.72
N ILE A 48 -4.35 1.91 -7.37
CA ILE A 48 -5.64 2.07 -6.70
C ILE A 48 -6.82 1.75 -7.61
N LEU A 49 -6.71 2.05 -8.91
CA LEU A 49 -7.72 1.68 -9.91
C LEU A 49 -7.81 0.16 -10.05
N LEU A 50 -6.67 -0.53 -10.17
CA LEU A 50 -6.59 -1.98 -10.20
C LEU A 50 -7.16 -2.59 -8.92
N TYR A 51 -6.84 -2.02 -7.75
CA TYR A 51 -7.36 -2.46 -6.46
C TYR A 51 -8.88 -2.37 -6.39
N ILE A 52 -9.46 -1.22 -6.75
CA ILE A 52 -10.91 -1.01 -6.76
C ILE A 52 -11.58 -1.98 -7.75
N MET A 53 -10.97 -2.21 -8.92
CA MET A 53 -11.48 -3.18 -9.90
C MET A 53 -11.41 -4.62 -9.36
N ALA A 54 -10.29 -5.02 -8.75
CA ALA A 54 -10.13 -6.34 -8.16
C ALA A 54 -11.18 -6.60 -7.06
N GLN A 55 -11.43 -5.61 -6.19
CA GLN A 55 -12.48 -5.70 -5.18
C GLN A 55 -13.87 -5.87 -5.80
N ARG A 56 -14.14 -5.21 -6.94
CA ARG A 56 -15.41 -5.27 -7.66
C ARG A 56 -15.66 -6.61 -8.35
N TYR A 57 -14.63 -7.26 -8.89
CA TYR A 57 -14.77 -8.52 -9.63
C TYR A 57 -14.57 -9.79 -8.79
N LEU A 58 -13.66 -9.79 -7.82
CA LEU A 58 -13.29 -11.01 -7.05
C LEU A 58 -14.00 -11.13 -5.69
N GLY A 59 -14.67 -10.06 -5.24
CA GLY A 59 -15.26 -9.94 -3.92
C GLY A 59 -14.23 -9.59 -2.84
N VAL A 60 -14.66 -8.78 -1.86
CA VAL A 60 -13.82 -8.20 -0.79
C VAL A 60 -13.01 -9.27 -0.02
N ALA A 61 -13.54 -10.49 0.10
CA ALA A 61 -12.95 -11.57 0.89
C ALA A 61 -11.64 -12.16 0.32
N LYS A 62 -11.47 -12.22 -1.02
CA LYS A 62 -10.22 -12.72 -1.61
C LYS A 62 -9.13 -11.64 -1.60
N THR A 63 -9.54 -10.38 -1.75
CA THR A 63 -8.64 -9.23 -1.86
C THR A 63 -7.85 -8.98 -0.56
N SER A 64 -8.44 -9.22 0.62
CA SER A 64 -7.74 -9.10 1.91
C SER A 64 -6.65 -10.18 2.10
N ALA A 65 -6.86 -11.39 1.60
CA ALA A 65 -5.86 -12.46 1.64
C ALA A 65 -4.63 -12.11 0.78
N TYR A 66 -4.83 -11.51 -0.39
CA TYR A 66 -3.72 -10.99 -1.21
C TYR A 66 -3.00 -9.82 -0.52
N TYR A 67 -3.73 -8.96 0.19
CA TYR A 67 -3.13 -7.85 0.95
C TYR A 67 -2.21 -8.35 2.06
N ALA A 68 -2.56 -9.45 2.73
CA ALA A 68 -1.70 -10.09 3.75
C ALA A 68 -0.39 -10.64 3.18
N LEU A 69 -0.34 -10.96 1.87
CA LEU A 69 0.87 -11.41 1.18
C LEU A 69 1.74 -10.26 0.65
N SER A 70 1.19 -9.04 0.57
CA SER A 70 1.88 -7.85 0.06
C SER A 70 3.27 -7.63 0.67
N PRO A 71 3.49 -7.72 1.99
CA PRO A 71 4.79 -7.37 2.56
C PRO A 71 5.87 -8.42 2.24
N PHE A 72 5.51 -9.69 2.01
CA PHE A 72 6.47 -10.71 1.52
C PHE A 72 6.86 -10.48 0.07
N ILE A 73 5.88 -10.17 -0.79
CA ILE A 73 6.15 -9.88 -2.20
C ILE A 73 7.05 -8.64 -2.29
N ALA A 74 6.78 -7.61 -1.48
CA ALA A 74 7.63 -6.43 -1.40
C ALA A 74 9.07 -6.77 -0.98
N VAL A 75 9.26 -7.65 0.00
CA VAL A 75 10.57 -8.17 0.42
C VAL A 75 11.29 -8.90 -0.71
N ILE A 76 10.62 -9.81 -1.41
CA ILE A 76 11.21 -10.57 -2.52
C ILE A 76 11.64 -9.61 -3.65
N LEU A 77 10.77 -8.68 -4.03
CA LEU A 77 11.09 -7.68 -5.05
C LEU A 77 12.24 -6.77 -4.61
N LEU A 78 12.27 -6.36 -3.33
CA LEU A 78 13.36 -5.56 -2.79
C LEU A 78 14.71 -6.26 -2.93
N LEU A 79 14.78 -7.54 -2.56
CA LEU A 79 16.01 -8.35 -2.69
C LEU A 79 16.44 -8.50 -4.15
N LEU A 80 15.48 -8.67 -5.06
CA LEU A 80 15.75 -8.89 -6.48
C LEU A 80 16.17 -7.61 -7.22
N ILE A 81 15.59 -6.46 -6.88
CA ILE A 81 15.86 -5.18 -7.54
C ILE A 81 17.09 -4.49 -6.94
N LEU A 82 17.19 -4.41 -5.61
CA LEU A 82 18.21 -3.62 -4.94
C LEU A 82 19.52 -4.40 -4.77
N GLY A 83 19.46 -5.74 -4.72
CA GLY A 83 20.64 -6.60 -4.61
C GLY A 83 21.51 -6.35 -3.37
N GLU A 84 20.99 -5.61 -2.39
CA GLU A 84 21.74 -5.22 -1.19
C GLU A 84 21.86 -6.37 -0.18
N SER A 85 22.99 -6.40 0.52
CA SER A 85 23.26 -7.34 1.61
C SER A 85 22.21 -7.19 2.71
N LEU A 86 21.54 -8.29 3.05
CA LEU A 86 20.55 -8.39 4.13
C LEU A 86 21.09 -7.77 5.43
N SER A 87 20.67 -6.54 5.73
CA SER A 87 21.01 -5.88 6.99
C SER A 87 20.39 -6.63 8.16
N LEU A 88 21.05 -6.61 9.33
CA LEU A 88 20.49 -7.17 10.56
C LEU A 88 19.09 -6.62 10.88
N GLN A 89 18.85 -5.35 10.56
CA GLN A 89 17.54 -4.71 10.72
C GLN A 89 16.46 -5.37 9.85
N PHE A 90 16.82 -5.78 8.64
CA PHE A 90 15.91 -6.45 7.72
C PHE A 90 15.53 -7.84 8.23
N ILE A 91 16.48 -8.59 8.80
CA ILE A 91 16.22 -9.91 9.38
C ILE A 91 15.25 -9.78 10.56
N ILE A 92 15.44 -8.78 11.44
CA ILE A 92 14.53 -8.52 12.56
C ILE A 92 13.12 -8.17 12.04
N ALA A 93 13.02 -7.32 11.02
CA ALA A 93 11.75 -6.97 10.39
C ALA A 93 11.05 -8.20 9.77
N LEU A 94 11.81 -9.10 9.13
CA LEU A 94 11.28 -10.34 8.56
C LEU A 94 10.68 -11.25 9.64
N ILE A 95 11.38 -11.41 10.77
CA ILE A 95 10.89 -12.20 11.91
C ILE A 95 9.60 -11.59 12.47
N LEU A 96 9.57 -10.26 12.67
CA LEU A 96 8.37 -9.56 13.15
C LEU A 96 7.19 -9.70 12.19
N MET A 97 7.44 -9.67 10.88
CA MET A 97 6.40 -9.83 9.86
C MET A 97 5.79 -11.24 9.90
N ILE A 98 6.62 -12.29 10.02
CA ILE A 98 6.18 -13.67 10.19
C ILE A 98 5.37 -13.82 11.50
N ALA A 99 5.87 -13.26 12.60
CA ALA A 99 5.16 -13.28 13.88
C ALA A 99 3.80 -12.56 13.81
N GLY A 100 3.74 -11.41 13.15
CA GLY A 100 2.50 -10.66 12.95
C GLY A 100 1.45 -11.46 12.19
N ILE A 101 1.86 -12.21 11.17
CA ILE A 101 0.93 -13.10 10.44
C ILE A 101 0.50 -14.28 11.29
N PHE A 102 1.40 -14.86 12.07
CA PHE A 102 1.04 -15.94 12.99
C PHE A 102 -0.04 -15.46 13.97
N ILE A 103 0.10 -14.26 14.54
CA ILE A 103 -0.91 -13.66 15.41
C ILE A 103 -2.21 -13.45 14.62
N VAL A 104 -2.16 -12.76 13.48
CA VAL A 104 -3.37 -12.45 12.68
C VAL A 104 -4.13 -13.71 12.27
N VAL A 105 -3.43 -14.77 11.84
CA VAL A 105 -4.06 -16.04 11.45
C VAL A 105 -4.71 -16.74 12.64
N ASN A 106 -4.09 -16.69 13.82
CA ASN A 106 -4.67 -17.27 15.04
C ASN A 106 -5.82 -16.43 15.61
N ASP A 107 -5.80 -15.11 15.42
CA ASP A 107 -6.82 -14.16 15.88
C ASP A 107 -7.99 -13.98 14.91
N VAL A 108 -8.04 -14.66 13.75
CA VAL A 108 -9.26 -14.66 12.92
C VAL A 108 -10.27 -15.63 13.57
N PRO A 109 -11.30 -15.16 14.30
CA PRO A 109 -12.37 -16.06 14.70
C PRO A 109 -12.99 -16.62 13.42
N VAL A 110 -12.98 -17.94 13.29
CA VAL A 110 -13.67 -18.66 12.22
C VAL A 110 -15.12 -18.21 12.26
N ARG A 111 -15.49 -17.29 11.36
CA ARG A 111 -16.82 -16.70 11.33
C ARG A 111 -17.80 -17.84 11.05
N GLU A 112 -18.49 -18.24 12.11
CA GLU A 112 -19.45 -19.31 12.12
C GLU A 112 -20.49 -19.09 11.01
N LYS A 113 -20.69 -20.13 10.19
CA LYS A 113 -21.68 -20.15 9.12
C LYS A 113 -23.03 -19.74 9.70
N ARG A 114 -23.61 -18.63 9.23
CA ARG A 114 -25.05 -18.38 9.47
C ARG A 114 -25.84 -19.27 8.50
N PRO A 115 -26.65 -20.24 8.96
CA PRO A 115 -27.65 -20.87 8.13
C PRO A 115 -28.92 -20.00 8.16
N THR A 116 -29.19 -19.26 7.09
CA THR A 116 -30.52 -18.73 6.81
C THR A 116 -31.35 -19.80 6.09
N GLN A 117 -31.97 -20.72 6.84
CA GLN A 117 -33.06 -21.54 6.30
C GLN A 117 -33.93 -22.12 7.44
N LYS A 118 -34.78 -21.28 8.05
CA LYS A 118 -36.01 -21.72 8.74
C LYS A 118 -36.89 -20.54 9.15
N TYR A 119 -37.68 -20.05 8.21
CA TYR A 119 -39.02 -19.52 8.43
C TYR A 119 -39.87 -20.29 7.42
N SER A 120 -40.49 -21.40 7.86
CA SER A 120 -41.85 -21.51 8.41
C SER A 120 -42.92 -21.44 7.33
#